data_AF-A0AAJ5WSJ0-F1
#
_entry.id   AF-A0AAJ5WSJ0-F1
#
_cell.length_a   1.000
_cell.length_b   1.000
_cell.length_c   1.000
_cell.angle_alpha   90.00
_cell.angle_beta   90.00
_cell.angle_gamma   90.00
#
_symmetry.space_group_name_H-M   'P 1'
#
loop_
_entity.id
_entity.type
_entity.pdbx_description
1 polymer ?
#
loop_
_entity_poly.entity_id
_entity_poly.type
_entity_poly.pdbx_seq_one_letter_code
_entity_poly.pdbx_strand_id
1 'polypeptide(L)'
;MKKVMNQSTAIAIALFVILTIAFAVPVLANEGKNEDKKNPGVELKFIGNYENQPVFQLNLVSAVEDEFTIVLRDKDGNVLYADKVKGTNITKKFLLSTEELGDNLVTVEVKSKKNQKPEVYTINRKQNLVEETLVTKLK
;
A
#
# COMPACT_ATOMS: atom_id res chain seq x y z
N MET A 1 45.07 49.03 43.77
CA MET A 1 45.75 47.73 43.86
C MET A 1 44.81 46.62 43.37
N LYS A 2 45.27 45.78 42.43
CA LYS A 2 44.82 44.40 42.12
C LYS A 2 43.40 44.29 41.51
N LYS A 3 43.07 43.47 40.51
CA LYS A 3 43.71 42.26 39.97
C LYS A 3 43.12 41.98 38.56
N VAL A 4 43.97 41.54 37.65
CA VAL A 4 43.65 40.98 36.31
C VAL A 4 43.22 39.50 36.40
N MET A 5 42.74 38.94 35.26
CA MET A 5 42.79 37.51 34.85
C MET A 5 41.53 36.67 35.24
N ASN A 6 40.86 35.81 34.45
CA ASN A 6 41.03 35.11 33.15
C ASN A 6 39.64 34.58 32.66
N GLN A 7 39.28 34.63 31.37
CA GLN A 7 39.37 33.53 30.36
C GLN A 7 38.94 32.13 30.82
N SER A 8 37.80 31.64 30.31
CA SER A 8 37.51 30.21 30.17
C SER A 8 36.60 29.96 28.96
N THR A 9 37.21 29.51 27.87
CA THR A 9 36.59 29.04 26.64
C THR A 9 35.79 27.76 26.91
N ALA A 10 34.46 27.81 26.83
CA ALA A 10 33.64 26.62 26.88
C ALA A 10 33.58 25.98 25.48
N ILE A 11 34.36 24.92 25.30
CA ILE A 11 34.26 24.02 24.13
C ILE A 11 33.00 23.18 24.34
N ALA A 12 31.92 23.51 23.65
CA ALA A 12 30.72 22.67 23.57
C ALA A 12 30.83 21.76 22.34
N ILE A 13 31.18 20.50 22.58
CA ILE A 13 31.15 19.44 21.57
C ILE A 13 29.68 19.10 21.32
N ALA A 14 29.12 19.61 20.23
CA ALA A 14 27.77 19.25 19.78
C ALA A 14 27.81 17.85 19.16
N LEU A 15 27.19 16.89 19.84
CA LEU A 15 27.07 15.50 19.44
C LEU A 15 26.16 15.39 18.21
N PHE A 16 26.71 15.01 17.06
CA PHE A 16 25.94 14.69 15.85
C PHE A 16 25.22 13.36 16.04
N VAL A 17 23.90 13.38 16.28
CA VAL A 17 23.05 12.18 16.24
C VAL A 17 22.49 12.06 14.83
N ILE A 18 23.06 11.17 14.01
CA ILE A 18 22.51 10.83 12.71
C ILE A 18 21.33 9.88 12.95
N LEU A 19 20.10 10.42 12.90
CA LEU A 19 18.89 9.62 13.01
C LEU A 19 18.58 8.98 11.65
N THR A 20 19.20 7.85 11.34
CA THR A 20 18.78 7.02 10.20
C THR A 20 17.49 6.29 10.57
N ILE A 21 16.35 6.89 10.23
CA ILE A 21 15.06 6.19 10.30
C ILE A 21 15.03 5.20 9.14
N ALA A 22 15.44 3.96 9.39
CA ALA A 22 15.14 2.86 8.50
C ALA A 22 13.62 2.61 8.57
N PHE A 23 12.89 2.98 7.53
CA PHE A 23 11.49 2.58 7.37
C PHE A 23 11.44 1.06 7.17
N ALA A 24 11.28 0.32 8.26
CA ALA A 24 10.88 -1.08 8.19
C ALA A 24 9.41 -1.11 7.71
N VAL A 25 9.18 -1.58 6.48
CA VAL A 25 7.84 -1.96 6.02
C VAL A 25 7.38 -3.17 6.85
N PRO A 26 6.33 -3.07 7.68
CA PRO A 26 5.81 -4.23 8.37
C PRO A 26 5.10 -5.13 7.35
N VAL A 27 5.68 -6.30 7.07
CA VAL A 27 4.95 -7.40 6.43
C VAL A 27 4.09 -8.03 7.52
N LEU A 28 2.80 -7.69 7.54
CA LEU A 28 1.83 -8.38 8.37
C LEU A 28 1.41 -9.67 7.68
N ALA A 29 1.82 -10.79 8.27
CA ALA A 29 1.27 -12.11 7.96
C ALA A 29 -0.15 -12.19 8.56
N ASN A 30 -1.16 -12.46 7.74
CA ASN A 30 -2.53 -12.67 8.20
C ASN A 30 -2.81 -14.17 8.34
N GLU A 31 -2.45 -14.73 9.50
CA GLU A 31 -3.06 -15.96 10.01
C GLU A 31 -3.40 -15.75 11.48
N GLY A 32 -4.69 -15.68 11.80
CA GLY A 32 -5.12 -15.66 13.20
C GLY A 32 -6.50 -15.08 13.40
N LYS A 33 -7.50 -15.95 13.52
CA LYS A 33 -8.87 -15.63 13.89
C LYS A 33 -8.95 -14.92 15.24
N ASN A 34 -9.90 -13.98 15.32
CA ASN A 34 -10.36 -13.18 16.46
C ASN A 34 -9.52 -11.94 16.80
N GLU A 35 -10.04 -10.75 16.45
CA GLU A 35 -10.48 -9.73 17.41
C GLU A 35 -11.15 -8.54 16.70
N ASP A 36 -12.11 -7.93 17.40
CA ASP A 36 -12.84 -6.69 17.08
C ASP A 36 -13.94 -6.69 16.01
N LYS A 37 -15.20 -6.78 16.48
CA LYS A 37 -16.44 -6.38 15.80
C LYS A 37 -16.50 -4.88 15.43
N LYS A 38 -15.37 -4.17 15.38
CA LYS A 38 -15.25 -2.73 15.19
C LYS A 38 -14.40 -2.34 13.97
N ASN A 39 -13.60 -3.26 13.43
CA ASN A 39 -12.91 -3.01 12.18
C ASN A 39 -13.81 -3.40 11.00
N PRO A 40 -13.93 -2.52 9.99
CA PRO A 40 -14.62 -2.87 8.76
C PRO A 40 -13.89 -4.04 8.11
N GLY A 41 -14.62 -5.06 7.66
CA GLY A 41 -14.05 -6.15 6.88
C GLY A 41 -13.73 -5.62 5.48
N VAL A 42 -12.45 -5.50 5.16
CA VAL A 42 -11.98 -5.14 3.82
C VAL A 42 -11.49 -6.40 3.12
N GLU A 43 -11.96 -6.61 1.88
CA GLU A 43 -11.56 -7.76 1.08
C GLU A 43 -11.31 -7.33 -0.36
N LEU A 44 -10.12 -7.65 -0.88
CA LEU A 44 -9.74 -7.39 -2.26
C LEU A 44 -9.56 -8.71 -3.01
N LYS A 45 -10.24 -8.85 -4.15
CA LYS A 45 -10.23 -10.07 -4.98
C LYS A 45 -9.90 -9.74 -6.42
N PHE A 46 -9.12 -10.61 -7.08
CA PHE A 46 -9.07 -10.65 -8.53
C PHE A 46 -10.31 -11.38 -9.05
N ILE A 47 -11.07 -10.76 -9.96
CA ILE A 47 -12.34 -11.31 -10.48
C ILE A 47 -12.29 -11.70 -11.96
N GLY A 48 -11.12 -11.61 -12.59
CA GLY A 48 -10.91 -11.98 -13.99
C GLY A 48 -10.35 -10.82 -14.83
N ASN A 49 -10.42 -10.97 -16.15
CA ASN A 49 -9.97 -9.97 -17.10
C ASN A 49 -11.15 -9.44 -17.92
N TYR A 50 -11.13 -8.15 -18.24
CA TYR A 50 -12.03 -7.52 -19.20
C TYR A 50 -11.17 -6.88 -20.28
N GLU A 51 -11.37 -7.26 -21.54
CA GLU A 51 -10.55 -6.79 -22.68
C GLU A 51 -9.03 -6.91 -22.42
N ASN A 52 -8.59 -8.06 -21.91
CA ASN A 52 -7.20 -8.36 -21.51
C ASN A 52 -6.63 -7.53 -20.34
N GLN A 53 -7.44 -6.72 -19.66
CA GLN A 53 -7.03 -5.96 -18.48
C GLN A 53 -7.59 -6.61 -17.20
N PRO A 54 -6.78 -6.76 -16.13
CA PRO A 54 -7.21 -7.38 -14.89
C PRO A 54 -8.22 -6.50 -14.16
N VAL A 55 -9.26 -7.16 -13.65
CA VAL A 55 -10.31 -6.54 -12.86
C VAL A 55 -10.19 -7.01 -11.42
N PHE A 56 -10.13 -6.03 -10.52
CA PHE A 56 -10.13 -6.27 -9.08
C PHE A 56 -11.43 -5.77 -8.47
N GLN A 57 -11.94 -6.51 -7.49
CA GLN A 57 -13.11 -6.13 -6.71
C GLN A 57 -12.71 -5.91 -5.26
N LEU A 58 -13.04 -4.73 -4.75
CA LEU A 58 -12.95 -4.38 -3.34
C LEU A 58 -14.34 -4.46 -2.73
N ASN A 59 -14.47 -5.26 -1.68
CA ASN A 59 -15.65 -5.34 -0.83
C ASN A 59 -15.32 -4.73 0.53
N LEU A 60 -16.18 -3.84 1.00
CA LEU A 60 -16.10 -3.21 2.31
C LEU A 60 -17.39 -3.51 3.06
N VAL A 61 -17.25 -4.11 4.24
CA VAL A 61 -18.37 -4.42 5.13
C VAL A 61 -18.12 -3.78 6.48
N SER A 62 -19.03 -2.91 6.92
CA SER A 62 -18.96 -2.24 8.22
C SER A 62 -20.27 -2.42 8.98
N ALA A 63 -20.18 -2.62 10.29
CA ALA A 63 -21.33 -2.76 11.18
C ALA A 63 -22.17 -1.46 11.28
N VAL A 64 -21.54 -0.31 11.06
CA VAL A 64 -22.18 1.02 11.09
C VAL A 64 -21.81 1.81 9.84
N GLU A 65 -22.70 2.71 9.42
CA GLU A 65 -22.43 3.57 8.26
C GLU A 65 -21.15 4.38 8.48
N ASP A 66 -20.25 4.36 7.51
CA ASP A 66 -18.99 5.08 7.58
C ASP A 66 -18.59 5.63 6.20
N GLU A 67 -17.63 6.55 6.20
CA GLU A 67 -17.00 7.11 5.01
C GLU A 67 -15.60 6.49 4.87
N PHE A 68 -15.30 5.95 3.70
CA PHE A 68 -14.04 5.30 3.38
C PHE A 68 -13.34 6.08 2.28
N THR A 69 -12.04 6.30 2.46
CA THR A 69 -11.14 6.76 1.39
C THR A 69 -10.41 5.56 0.84
N ILE A 70 -10.49 5.36 -0.48
CA ILE A 70 -9.81 4.29 -1.21
C ILE A 70 -8.75 4.95 -2.08
N VAL A 71 -7.50 4.50 -1.98
CA VAL A 71 -6.39 5.02 -2.79
C VAL A 71 -5.60 3.86 -3.38
N LEU A 72 -5.41 3.88 -4.70
CA LEU A 72 -4.52 2.95 -5.40
C LEU A 72 -3.26 3.68 -5.81
N ARG A 73 -2.10 3.09 -5.55
CA ARG A 73 -0.80 3.63 -5.90
C ARG A 73 0.06 2.61 -6.63
N ASP A 74 0.90 3.09 -7.55
CA ASP A 74 1.97 2.27 -8.14
C ASP A 74 3.15 2.10 -7.17
N LYS A 75 4.18 1.38 -7.63
CA LYS A 75 5.42 1.14 -6.88
C LYS A 75 6.21 2.41 -6.55
N ASP A 76 6.02 3.48 -7.34
CA ASP A 76 6.72 4.76 -7.19
C ASP A 76 5.91 5.73 -6.30
N GLY A 77 4.73 5.30 -5.82
CA GLY A 77 3.86 6.05 -4.93
C GLY A 77 2.86 6.97 -5.64
N ASN A 78 2.84 6.98 -6.98
CA ASN A 78 1.91 7.79 -7.76
C ASN A 78 0.48 7.30 -7.56
N VAL A 79 -0.47 8.22 -7.40
CA VAL A 79 -1.88 7.88 -7.24
C VAL A 79 -2.48 7.53 -8.59
N LEU A 80 -2.86 6.28 -8.75
CA LEU A 80 -3.57 5.75 -9.92
C LEU A 80 -5.07 5.99 -9.81
N TYR A 81 -5.59 5.94 -8.59
CA TYR A 81 -7.00 6.16 -8.31
C TYR A 81 -7.20 6.63 -6.87
N ALA A 82 -8.15 7.53 -6.66
CA ALA A 82 -8.62 7.90 -5.33
C ALA A 82 -10.13 8.17 -5.37
N ASP A 83 -10.86 7.58 -4.42
CA ASP A 83 -12.30 7.81 -4.28
C ASP A 83 -12.71 7.83 -2.81
N LYS A 84 -13.84 8.49 -2.54
CA LYS A 84 -14.48 8.50 -1.23
C LYS A 84 -15.89 7.96 -1.34
N VAL A 85 -16.17 6.96 -0.52
CA VAL A 85 -17.45 6.24 -0.54
C VAL A 85 -18.05 6.20 0.85
N LYS A 86 -19.37 6.23 0.94
CA LYS A 86 -20.09 6.19 2.22
C LYS A 86 -21.11 5.06 2.22
N GLY A 87 -21.15 4.29 3.30
CA GLY A 87 -22.11 3.19 3.45
C GLY A 87 -21.67 2.13 4.44
N THR A 88 -22.43 1.04 4.51
CA THR A 88 -22.14 -0.16 5.32
C THR A 88 -21.67 -1.33 4.49
N ASN A 89 -22.13 -1.46 3.25
CA ASN A 89 -21.76 -2.51 2.31
C ASN A 89 -21.42 -1.85 0.99
N ILE A 90 -20.15 -1.87 0.61
CA ILE A 90 -19.65 -1.17 -0.56
C ILE A 90 -18.87 -2.14 -1.42
N THR A 91 -19.19 -2.16 -2.72
CA THR A 91 -18.46 -2.95 -3.71
C THR A 91 -17.96 -2.00 -4.79
N LYS A 92 -16.65 -2.05 -5.05
CA LYS A 92 -15.99 -1.30 -6.12
C LYS A 92 -15.21 -2.24 -7.02
N LYS A 93 -15.27 -2.00 -8.33
CA LYS A 93 -14.49 -2.73 -9.32
C LYS A 93 -13.51 -1.77 -9.97
N PHE A 94 -12.28 -2.21 -10.13
CA PHE A 94 -11.19 -1.45 -10.73
C PHE A 94 -10.67 -2.22 -11.92
N LEU A 95 -10.69 -1.58 -13.09
CA LEU A 95 -9.94 -2.03 -14.26
C LEU A 95 -8.57 -1.36 -14.17
N LEU A 96 -7.51 -2.17 -14.15
CA LEU A 96 -6.15 -1.66 -14.06
C LEU A 96 -5.46 -1.85 -15.42
N SER A 97 -5.08 -0.75 -16.08
CA SER A 97 -4.40 -0.81 -17.38
C SER A 97 -3.01 -1.42 -17.23
N THR A 98 -2.82 -2.57 -17.87
CA THR A 98 -1.60 -3.36 -17.79
C THR A 98 -0.43 -2.71 -18.53
N GLU A 99 -0.71 -1.88 -19.53
CA GLU A 99 0.29 -1.14 -20.31
C GLU A 99 1.00 -0.09 -19.45
N GLU A 100 0.25 0.62 -18.60
CA GLU A 100 0.81 1.63 -17.69
C GLU A 100 1.43 1.00 -16.43
N LEU A 101 0.94 -0.17 -16.02
CA LEU A 101 1.35 -0.82 -14.78
C LEU A 101 2.44 -1.88 -14.96
N GLY A 102 2.60 -2.49 -16.13
CA GLY A 102 3.54 -3.60 -16.35
C GLY A 102 3.41 -4.70 -15.27
N ASP A 103 4.55 -5.21 -14.81
CA ASP A 103 4.67 -6.15 -13.67
C ASP A 103 4.76 -5.44 -12.30
N ASN A 104 4.32 -4.17 -12.22
CA ASN A 104 4.50 -3.40 -11.00
C ASN A 104 3.56 -3.83 -9.88
N LEU A 105 4.07 -3.64 -8.66
CA LEU A 105 3.32 -3.77 -7.42
C LEU A 105 2.32 -2.62 -7.32
N VAL A 106 1.03 -2.93 -7.11
CA VAL A 106 0.01 -1.91 -6.84
C VAL A 106 -0.43 -2.00 -5.39
N THR A 107 -0.37 -0.87 -4.68
CA THR A 107 -0.83 -0.77 -3.29
C THR A 107 -2.24 -0.22 -3.27
N VAL A 108 -3.14 -0.90 -2.57
CA VAL A 108 -4.51 -0.46 -2.31
C VAL A 108 -4.62 -0.11 -0.84
N GLU A 109 -4.82 1.16 -0.53
CA GLU A 109 -5.05 1.66 0.82
C GLU A 109 -6.54 1.96 0.99
N VAL A 110 -7.12 1.43 2.06
CA VAL A 110 -8.50 1.71 2.47
C VAL A 110 -8.47 2.28 3.87
N LYS A 111 -8.99 3.49 4.03
CA LYS A 111 -9.04 4.19 5.31
C LYS A 111 -10.47 4.58 5.66
N SER A 112 -10.94 4.10 6.81
CA SER A 112 -12.18 4.54 7.41
C SER A 112 -12.00 5.93 8.04
N LYS A 113 -13.04 6.76 7.98
CA LYS A 113 -13.06 8.07 8.65
C LYS A 113 -13.19 7.91 10.16
N LYS A 114 -13.99 6.95 10.62
CA LYS A 114 -14.19 6.65 12.04
C LYS A 114 -13.05 5.84 12.65
N ASN A 115 -12.33 5.08 11.84
CA ASN A 115 -11.26 4.19 12.26
C ASN A 115 -9.96 4.57 11.54
N GLN A 116 -9.01 5.15 12.28
CA GLN A 116 -7.86 5.81 11.70
C GLN A 116 -6.77 4.87 11.19
N LYS A 117 -6.88 3.56 11.44
CA LYS A 117 -5.92 2.56 10.93
C LYS A 117 -6.28 2.21 9.48
N PRO A 118 -5.42 2.50 8.50
CA PRO A 118 -5.64 2.08 7.13
C PRO A 118 -5.37 0.58 6.98
N GLU A 119 -6.19 -0.09 6.17
CA GLU A 119 -5.93 -1.44 5.68
C GLU A 119 -5.25 -1.34 4.32
N VAL A 120 -4.10 -2.02 4.19
CA VAL A 120 -3.23 -1.91 3.02
C VAL A 120 -3.07 -3.27 2.38
N TYR A 121 -3.37 -3.35 1.09
CA TYR A 121 -3.23 -4.54 0.28
C TYR A 121 -2.22 -4.30 -0.83
N THR A 122 -1.61 -5.39 -1.27
CA THR A 122 -0.61 -5.37 -2.32
C THR A 122 -1.02 -6.35 -3.41
N ILE A 123 -1.21 -5.83 -4.62
CA ILE A 123 -1.44 -6.63 -5.81
C ILE A 123 -0.07 -6.89 -6.44
N ASN A 124 0.34 -8.15 -6.46
CA ASN A 124 1.54 -8.60 -7.16
C ASN A 124 1.12 -9.38 -8.41
N ARG A 125 1.41 -8.82 -9.60
CA ARG A 125 1.18 -9.48 -10.88
C ARG A 125 2.45 -10.24 -11.27
N LYS A 126 2.38 -11.56 -11.32
CA LYS A 126 3.41 -12.40 -11.95
C LYS A 126 2.92 -12.83 -13.32
N GLN A 127 3.53 -12.35 -14.38
CA GLN A 127 3.30 -12.85 -15.73
C GLN A 127 4.31 -13.97 -16.04
N ASN A 128 3.82 -15.14 -16.46
CA ASN A 128 4.67 -16.20 -16.99
C ASN A 128 4.50 -16.23 -18.51
N LEU A 129 5.54 -15.87 -19.26
CA LEU A 129 5.56 -16.03 -20.71
C LEU A 129 5.95 -17.48 -21.04
N VAL A 130 5.11 -18.18 -21.82
CA VAL A 130 5.43 -19.52 -22.32
C VAL A 130 5.69 -19.41 -23.82
N GLU A 131 6.91 -19.74 -24.24
CA GLU A 131 7.30 -19.77 -25.65
C GLU A 131 7.29 -21.22 -26.16
N GLU A 132 6.40 -21.54 -27.08
CA GLU A 132 6.36 -22.85 -27.75
C GLU A 132 7.09 -22.77 -29.10
N THR A 133 8.15 -23.55 -29.24
CA THR A 133 8.86 -23.75 -30.51
C THR A 133 8.50 -25.11 -31.10
N LEU A 134 7.88 -25.12 -32.28
CA LEU A 134 7.55 -26.33 -33.02
C LEU A 134 8.56 -26.55 -34.15
N VAL A 135 9.23 -27.71 -34.14
CA VAL A 135 10.13 -28.14 -35.23
C VAL A 135 9.45 -29.26 -36.02
N THR A 136 9.18 -29.01 -37.29
CA THR A 136 8.60 -30.00 -38.20
C THR A 136 9.65 -30.48 -39.21
N LYS A 137 9.72 -31.79 -39.42
CA LYS A 137 10.61 -32.40 -40.41
C LYS A 137 10.02 -32.20 -41.81
N LEU A 138 10.81 -31.59 -42.71
CA LEU A 138 10.45 -31.49 -44.12
C LEU A 138 10.70 -32.84 -44.83
N LYS A 139 9.75 -33.22 -45.70
CA LYS A 139 9.75 -34.47 -46.47
C LYS A 139 10.93 -34.58 -47.42
#